data_AF-A0A3D3JVT2-F1
#
_entry.id   AF-A0A3D3JVT2-F1
#
_cell.length_a   1.000
_cell.length_b   1.000
_cell.length_c   1.000
_cell.angle_alpha   90.00
_cell.angle_beta   90.00
_cell.angle_gamma   90.00
#
_symmetry.space_group_name_H-M   'P 1'
#
loop_
_entity.id
_entity.type
_entity.pdbx_description
1 polymer ?
#
loop_
_entity_poly.entity_id
_entity_poly.type
_entity_poly.pdbx_seq_one_letter_code
_entity_poly.pdbx_strand_id
1 'polypeptide(L)'
;MDRYEAEGFLLIRGGLPADVVAAAVTELEAMRGDDDPGCEAVYFEGMLRERLGMAALHLDPPDTPSFEQLAMSDRIDAIADLPRDVRRELVRKFMGFVEKHSPLLAAAEYPPLLEIVERIADVPMRLFQDMAMIKPPGGREKPWHQDHAYFNLPLDTRVVAVWAALSDVTVANGCMHVRSPRRAPRRATAALHVP
;
A
#
# COMPACT_ATOMS: atom_id res chain seq x y z
N MET A 1 -2.78 -23.88 7.35
CA MET A 1 -3.81 -22.84 7.48
C MET A 1 -4.03 -22.48 8.95
N ASP A 2 -3.85 -23.44 9.86
CA ASP A 2 -3.93 -23.28 11.32
C ASP A 2 -3.16 -22.06 11.86
N ARG A 3 -1.95 -21.81 11.34
CA ARG A 3 -1.15 -20.64 11.72
C ARG A 3 -1.83 -19.32 11.37
N TYR A 4 -2.44 -19.24 10.19
CA TYR A 4 -3.18 -18.06 9.76
C TYR A 4 -4.41 -17.82 10.62
N GLU A 5 -5.13 -18.88 10.97
CA GLU A 5 -6.27 -18.84 11.88
C GLU A 5 -5.89 -18.48 13.32
N ALA A 6 -4.69 -18.85 13.77
CA ALA A 6 -4.21 -18.49 15.10
C ALA A 6 -3.67 -17.05 15.16
N GLU A 7 -2.84 -16.66 14.18
CA GLU A 7 -2.05 -15.44 14.24
C GLU A 7 -2.74 -14.26 13.55
N GLY A 8 -3.71 -14.49 12.66
CA GLY A 8 -4.30 -13.44 11.83
C GLY A 8 -3.40 -12.97 10.68
N PHE A 9 -2.28 -13.68 10.45
CA PHE A 9 -1.44 -13.47 9.28
C PHE A 9 -0.65 -14.73 8.92
N LEU A 10 -0.11 -14.75 7.70
CA LEU A 10 0.82 -15.78 7.24
C LEU A 10 2.01 -15.12 6.56
N LEU A 11 3.23 -15.48 6.98
CA LEU A 11 4.46 -15.05 6.32
C LEU A 11 4.91 -16.10 5.30
N ILE A 12 5.07 -15.70 4.03
CA ILE A 12 5.51 -16.55 2.93
C ILE A 12 6.81 -15.99 2.36
N ARG A 13 7.90 -16.78 2.46
CA ARG A 13 9.19 -16.44 1.84
C ARG A 13 9.21 -16.91 0.39
N GLY A 14 9.69 -16.09 -0.54
CA GLY A 14 9.76 -16.45 -1.97
C GLY A 14 8.39 -16.71 -2.64
N GLY A 15 7.32 -16.12 -2.12
CA GLY A 15 5.96 -16.17 -2.68
C GLY A 15 5.75 -15.46 -4.03
N LEU A 16 6.68 -14.62 -4.48
CA LEU A 16 6.77 -14.12 -5.85
C LEU A 16 8.15 -14.45 -6.45
N PRO A 17 8.22 -14.81 -7.74
CA PRO A 17 9.48 -14.98 -8.45
C PRO A 17 10.30 -13.67 -8.50
N ALA A 18 11.63 -13.78 -8.44
CA ALA A 18 12.51 -12.63 -8.42
C ALA A 18 12.42 -11.75 -9.68
N ASP A 19 12.15 -12.35 -10.84
CA ASP A 19 11.93 -11.66 -12.11
C ASP A 19 10.60 -10.89 -12.12
N VAL A 20 9.54 -11.45 -11.54
CA VAL A 20 8.25 -10.74 -11.35
C VAL A 20 8.44 -9.54 -10.44
N VAL A 21 9.17 -9.71 -9.33
CA VAL A 21 9.50 -8.61 -8.42
C VAL A 21 10.30 -7.52 -9.13
N ALA A 22 11.36 -7.90 -9.88
CA ALA A 22 12.20 -6.94 -10.60
C ALA A 22 11.42 -6.17 -11.68
N ALA A 23 10.51 -6.83 -12.40
CA ALA A 23 9.64 -6.19 -13.39
C ALA A 23 8.67 -5.20 -12.72
N ALA A 24 8.06 -5.58 -11.59
CA ALA A 24 7.18 -4.69 -10.82
C ALA A 24 7.91 -3.45 -10.28
N VAL A 25 9.14 -3.62 -9.77
CA VAL A 25 9.99 -2.50 -9.32
C VAL A 25 10.32 -1.55 -10.46
N THR A 26 10.72 -2.11 -11.60
CA THR A 26 11.05 -1.33 -12.81
C THR A 26 9.87 -0.48 -13.26
N GLU A 27 8.67 -1.09 -13.28
CA GLU A 27 7.44 -0.41 -13.66
C GLU A 27 7.08 0.71 -12.69
N LEU A 28 7.12 0.45 -11.38
CA LEU A 28 6.83 1.47 -10.37
C LEU A 28 7.83 2.63 -10.39
N GLU A 29 9.11 2.37 -10.65
CA GLU A 29 10.11 3.43 -10.80
C GLU A 29 9.87 4.28 -12.05
N ALA A 30 9.41 3.67 -13.15
CA ALA A 30 8.97 4.40 -14.33
C ALA A 30 7.74 5.27 -14.04
N MET A 31 6.72 4.71 -13.38
CA MET A 31 5.52 5.44 -12.96
C MET A 31 5.85 6.65 -12.09
N ARG A 32 6.81 6.56 -11.16
CA ARG A 32 7.22 7.72 -10.34
C ARG A 32 7.75 8.89 -11.18
N GLY A 33 8.30 8.61 -12.36
CA GLY A 33 8.83 9.61 -13.27
C GLY A 33 7.80 10.17 -14.25
N ASP A 34 6.60 9.60 -14.34
CA ASP A 34 5.59 10.00 -15.32
C ASP A 34 4.66 11.11 -14.80
N ASP A 35 4.16 11.94 -15.71
CA ASP A 35 3.14 12.96 -15.39
C ASP A 35 1.73 12.36 -15.40
N ASP A 36 1.52 11.31 -16.18
CA ASP A 36 0.31 10.49 -16.16
C ASP A 36 0.70 9.02 -15.97
N PRO A 37 0.91 8.59 -14.71
CA PRO A 37 1.44 7.28 -14.40
C PRO A 37 0.44 6.14 -14.61
N GLY A 38 -0.72 6.37 -15.25
CA GLY A 38 -1.64 5.29 -15.58
C GLY A 38 -2.27 4.62 -14.36
N CYS A 39 -2.59 5.37 -13.31
CA CYS A 39 -3.25 4.85 -12.11
C CYS A 39 -4.45 5.70 -11.69
N GLU A 40 -5.33 5.16 -10.85
CA GLU A 40 -6.48 5.89 -10.31
C GLU A 40 -6.07 7.07 -9.43
N ALA A 41 -5.03 6.91 -8.61
CA ALA A 41 -4.56 7.98 -7.73
C ALA A 41 -3.07 7.90 -7.35
N VAL A 42 -2.45 9.08 -7.29
CA VAL A 42 -1.09 9.30 -6.78
C VAL A 42 -1.16 10.10 -5.49
N TYR A 43 -0.40 9.67 -4.48
CA TYR A 43 -0.32 10.37 -3.19
C TYR A 43 1.12 10.77 -2.93
N PHE A 44 1.30 12.04 -2.58
CA PHE A 44 2.60 12.62 -2.30
C PHE A 44 2.84 12.77 -0.80
N GLU A 45 4.11 12.88 -0.41
CA GLU A 45 4.51 13.14 0.96
C GLU A 45 4.10 14.55 1.38
N GLY A 46 3.52 14.68 2.58
CA GLY A 46 3.08 15.95 3.16
C GLY A 46 4.21 16.92 3.55
N MET A 47 5.47 16.55 3.31
CA MET A 47 6.66 17.38 3.57
C MET A 47 6.86 18.53 2.57
N LEU A 48 5.81 18.91 1.82
CA LEU A 48 5.71 20.25 1.23
C LEU A 48 6.01 21.37 2.25
N ARG A 49 5.82 21.13 3.56
CA ARG A 49 6.10 22.11 4.63
C ARG A 49 7.57 22.58 4.71
N GLU A 50 8.54 21.69 4.53
CA GLU A 50 9.96 22.05 4.73
C GLU A 50 10.64 22.49 3.43
N ARG A 51 10.33 21.82 2.30
CA ARG A 51 10.93 22.14 1.00
C ARG A 51 10.36 23.41 0.34
N LEU A 52 9.12 23.80 0.63
CA LEU A 52 8.53 25.04 0.09
C LEU A 52 8.94 26.31 0.86
N GLY A 53 9.74 26.21 1.94
CA GLY A 53 10.31 27.36 2.64
C GLY A 53 9.31 28.50 2.89
N MET A 54 8.21 28.25 3.63
CA MET A 54 7.28 29.34 3.98
C MET A 54 6.70 29.20 5.38
N ALA A 55 6.87 30.27 6.15
CA ALA A 55 6.15 30.66 7.36
C ALA A 55 4.62 30.85 7.15
N ALA A 56 4.00 30.13 6.21
CA ALA A 56 2.60 30.29 5.79
C ALA A 56 1.69 29.11 6.19
N LEU A 57 2.16 28.16 7.01
CA LEU A 57 1.40 26.95 7.36
C LEU A 57 1.15 26.76 8.85
N HIS A 58 0.91 27.86 9.56
CA HIS A 58 0.38 27.81 10.92
C HIS A 58 -1.14 27.61 10.86
N LEU A 59 -1.55 26.34 10.96
CA LEU A 59 -2.89 25.97 11.35
C LEU A 59 -2.73 24.86 12.39
N ASP A 60 -3.19 25.13 13.60
CA ASP A 60 -3.30 24.11 14.64
C ASP A 60 -4.22 22.99 14.14
N PRO A 61 -3.80 21.73 14.24
CA PRO A 61 -4.70 20.62 13.92
C PRO A 61 -5.85 20.62 14.94
N PRO A 62 -7.12 20.51 14.51
CA PRO A 62 -8.21 20.27 15.46
C PRO A 62 -8.03 18.88 16.11
N ASP A 63 -8.52 18.73 17.34
CA ASP A 63 -8.38 17.53 18.19
C ASP A 63 -8.96 16.24 17.58
N THR A 64 -9.61 16.30 16.41
CA THR A 64 -10.17 15.14 15.71
C THR A 64 -9.99 15.29 14.19
N PRO A 65 -9.19 14.45 13.52
CA PRO A 65 -9.02 14.54 12.08
C PRO A 65 -10.23 13.97 11.35
N SER A 66 -10.77 14.71 10.37
CA SER A 66 -11.81 14.22 9.45
C SER A 66 -11.21 13.32 8.37
N PHE A 67 -12.05 12.45 7.78
CA PHE A 67 -11.64 11.48 6.74
C PHE A 67 -10.99 12.16 5.51
N GLU A 68 -11.41 13.40 5.20
CA GLU A 68 -10.83 14.23 4.14
C GLU A 68 -9.37 14.64 4.41
N GLN A 69 -8.91 14.69 5.67
CA GLN A 69 -7.52 15.09 5.99
C GLN A 69 -6.51 13.95 5.89
N LEU A 70 -6.96 12.68 5.93
CA LEU A 70 -6.07 11.52 5.81
C LEU A 70 -5.60 11.29 4.37
N ALA A 71 -6.36 11.77 3.40
CA ALA A 71 -6.00 11.89 2.00
C ALA A 71 -5.91 13.38 1.66
N MET A 72 -4.76 13.99 1.93
CA MET A 72 -4.53 15.42 1.70
C MET A 72 -4.72 15.76 0.21
N SER A 73 -5.96 16.08 -0.16
CA SER A 73 -6.43 16.32 -1.54
C SER A 73 -6.41 17.80 -1.90
N ASP A 74 -6.33 18.71 -0.93
CA ASP A 74 -6.51 20.16 -1.18
C ASP A 74 -5.23 20.88 -1.65
N ARG A 75 -4.26 20.15 -2.21
CA ARG A 75 -2.93 20.69 -2.58
C ARG A 75 -2.36 20.12 -3.89
N ILE A 76 -3.17 19.41 -4.67
CA ILE A 76 -2.73 18.75 -5.92
C ILE A 76 -2.15 19.80 -6.90
N ASP A 77 -2.74 20.99 -6.97
CA ASP A 77 -2.33 22.06 -7.90
C ASP A 77 -0.88 22.53 -7.65
N ALA A 78 -0.49 22.73 -6.39
CA ALA A 78 0.87 23.18 -6.05
C ALA A 78 1.95 22.11 -6.30
N ILE A 79 1.55 20.83 -6.34
CA ILE A 79 2.46 19.73 -6.66
C ILE A 79 2.69 19.66 -8.16
N ALA A 80 1.66 19.90 -8.98
CA ALA A 80 1.75 19.92 -10.44
C ALA A 80 2.75 20.97 -10.97
N ASP A 81 2.96 22.06 -10.23
CA ASP A 81 3.93 23.10 -10.61
C ASP A 81 5.40 22.76 -10.27
N LEU A 82 5.64 21.72 -9.47
CA LEU A 82 7.02 21.33 -9.11
C LEU A 82 7.75 20.66 -10.28
N PRO A 83 9.09 20.80 -10.36
CA PRO A 83 9.91 20.04 -11.30
C PRO A 83 9.67 18.53 -11.16
N ARG A 84 9.70 17.82 -12.30
CA ARG A 84 9.38 16.38 -12.39
C ARG A 84 10.22 15.52 -11.45
N ASP A 85 11.51 15.79 -11.36
CA ASP A 85 12.45 15.12 -10.45
C ASP A 85 12.09 15.33 -8.98
N VAL A 86 11.61 16.52 -8.62
CA VAL A 86 11.10 16.80 -7.27
C VAL A 86 9.80 16.05 -7.01
N ARG A 87 8.84 16.07 -7.95
CA ARG A 87 7.57 15.33 -7.82
C ARG A 87 7.81 13.83 -7.62
N ARG A 88 8.73 13.25 -8.41
CA ARG A 88 9.13 11.83 -8.34
C ARG A 88 9.56 11.42 -6.93
N GLU A 89 10.36 12.25 -6.26
CA GLU A 89 10.85 11.97 -4.90
C GLU A 89 9.77 12.12 -3.83
N LEU A 90 8.70 12.86 -4.12
CA LEU A 90 7.58 13.04 -3.20
C LEU A 90 6.54 11.93 -3.30
N VAL A 91 6.56 11.08 -4.32
CA VAL A 91 5.56 10.01 -4.47
C VAL A 91 5.66 9.02 -3.30
N ARG A 92 4.54 8.82 -2.60
CA ARG A 92 4.43 7.93 -1.43
C ARG A 92 3.56 6.71 -1.70
N LYS A 93 2.56 6.84 -2.57
CA LYS A 93 1.63 5.75 -2.89
C LYS A 93 1.04 5.91 -4.29
N PHE A 94 0.93 4.80 -5.01
CA PHE A 94 0.03 4.63 -6.16
C PHE A 94 -1.15 3.74 -5.78
N MET A 95 -2.29 3.93 -6.43
CA MET A 95 -3.50 3.14 -6.23
C MET A 95 -4.21 2.92 -7.57
N GLY A 96 -4.70 1.71 -7.81
CA GLY A 96 -5.48 1.37 -9.00
C GLY A 96 -4.66 1.42 -10.30
N PHE A 97 -3.61 0.61 -10.40
CA PHE A 97 -2.70 0.58 -11.56
C PHE A 97 -2.69 -0.76 -12.32
N VAL A 98 -3.14 -1.85 -11.71
CA VAL A 98 -2.93 -3.19 -12.30
C VAL A 98 -3.56 -3.36 -13.69
N GLU A 99 -4.70 -2.71 -13.97
CA GLU A 99 -5.37 -2.82 -15.27
C GLU A 99 -4.56 -2.22 -16.43
N LYS A 100 -3.67 -1.27 -16.13
CA LYS A 100 -2.87 -0.53 -17.11
C LYS A 100 -1.41 -0.98 -17.18
N HIS A 101 -0.93 -1.68 -16.15
CA HIS A 101 0.48 -2.04 -15.99
C HIS A 101 0.66 -3.56 -15.91
N SER A 102 0.99 -4.19 -17.04
CA SER A 102 1.10 -5.64 -17.13
C SER A 102 2.11 -6.30 -16.17
N PRO A 103 3.27 -5.68 -15.82
CA PRO A 103 4.14 -6.26 -14.80
C PRO A 103 3.50 -6.30 -13.40
N LEU A 104 2.70 -5.29 -13.08
CA LEU A 104 2.01 -5.17 -11.80
C LEU A 104 0.79 -6.10 -11.75
N LEU A 105 0.08 -6.26 -12.87
CA LEU A 105 -0.96 -7.27 -13.01
C LEU A 105 -0.39 -8.68 -12.82
N ALA A 106 0.74 -8.99 -13.44
CA ALA A 106 1.38 -10.30 -13.33
C ALA A 106 1.76 -10.64 -11.87
N ALA A 107 2.16 -9.64 -11.07
CA ALA A 107 2.40 -9.83 -9.64
C ALA A 107 1.09 -10.03 -8.86
N ALA A 108 0.04 -9.25 -9.17
CA ALA A 108 -1.26 -9.33 -8.50
C ALA A 108 -2.03 -10.63 -8.79
N GLU A 109 -1.89 -11.15 -10.02
CA GLU A 109 -2.56 -12.37 -10.50
C GLU A 109 -1.65 -13.60 -10.48
N TYR A 110 -0.52 -13.56 -9.76
CA TYR A 110 0.40 -14.69 -9.70
C TYR A 110 -0.32 -15.96 -9.20
N PRO A 111 -0.46 -17.03 -10.00
CA PRO A 111 -1.38 -18.12 -9.67
C PRO A 111 -1.14 -18.80 -8.32
N PRO A 112 0.12 -19.12 -7.92
CA PRO A 112 0.38 -19.68 -6.60
C PRO A 112 -0.03 -18.78 -5.44
N LEU A 113 0.01 -17.46 -5.62
CA LEU A 113 -0.46 -16.50 -4.62
C LEU A 113 -1.99 -16.54 -4.50
N LEU A 114 -2.69 -16.54 -5.65
CA LEU A 114 -4.15 -16.62 -5.69
C LEU A 114 -4.67 -17.92 -5.05
N GLU A 115 -4.03 -19.06 -5.34
CA GLU A 115 -4.39 -20.34 -4.71
C GLU A 115 -4.31 -20.28 -3.17
N ILE A 116 -3.30 -19.60 -2.62
CA ILE A 116 -3.15 -19.43 -1.17
C ILE A 116 -4.25 -18.53 -0.62
N VAL A 117 -4.55 -17.42 -1.30
CA VAL A 117 -5.60 -16.47 -0.91
C VAL A 117 -6.97 -17.13 -0.91
N GLU A 118 -7.30 -17.91 -1.95
CA GLU A 118 -8.57 -18.63 -2.04
C GLU A 118 -8.69 -19.73 -0.99
N ARG A 119 -7.61 -20.47 -0.70
CA ARG A 119 -7.59 -21.45 0.39
C ARG A 119 -7.78 -20.81 1.77
N ILE A 120 -7.26 -19.61 1.96
CA ILE A 120 -7.45 -18.80 3.16
C ILE A 120 -8.90 -18.31 3.28
N ALA A 121 -9.49 -17.90 2.16
CA ALA A 121 -10.83 -17.35 2.11
C ALA A 121 -11.91 -18.45 2.17
N ASP A 122 -11.58 -19.65 1.71
CA ASP A 122 -12.48 -20.78 1.46
C ASP A 122 -13.63 -20.45 0.48
N VAL A 123 -13.37 -19.49 -0.41
CA VAL A 123 -14.26 -19.04 -1.47
C VAL A 123 -13.41 -18.51 -2.64
N PRO A 124 -13.95 -18.48 -3.88
CA PRO A 124 -13.31 -17.78 -4.98
C PRO A 124 -13.10 -16.31 -4.63
N MET A 125 -11.92 -15.78 -4.96
CA MET A 125 -11.54 -14.41 -4.65
C MET A 125 -11.29 -13.61 -5.92
N ARG A 126 -11.45 -12.29 -5.82
CA ARG A 126 -11.08 -11.35 -6.88
C ARG A 126 -10.32 -10.19 -6.27
N LEU A 127 -9.43 -9.60 -7.05
CA LEU A 127 -8.80 -8.34 -6.68
C LEU A 127 -9.88 -7.26 -6.60
N PHE A 128 -9.91 -6.52 -5.49
CA PHE A 128 -10.83 -5.38 -5.31
C PHE A 128 -10.10 -4.04 -5.24
N GLN A 129 -8.82 -4.05 -4.88
CA GLN A 129 -7.99 -2.86 -4.74
C GLN A 129 -6.51 -3.26 -4.76
N ASP A 130 -5.69 -2.50 -5.48
CA ASP A 130 -4.24 -2.56 -5.45
C ASP A 130 -3.63 -1.21 -5.02
N MET A 131 -2.46 -1.29 -4.38
CA MET A 131 -1.67 -0.11 -4.03
C MET A 131 -0.19 -0.46 -3.89
N ALA A 132 0.66 0.49 -4.27
CA ALA A 132 2.10 0.41 -4.09
C ALA A 132 2.53 1.45 -3.06
N MET A 133 3.25 1.03 -2.02
CA MET A 133 3.67 1.88 -0.91
C MET A 133 5.17 2.16 -1.00
N ILE A 134 5.55 3.39 -1.36
CA ILE A 134 6.96 3.80 -1.54
C ILE A 134 7.47 4.42 -0.25
N LYS A 135 8.40 3.76 0.46
CA LYS A 135 8.92 4.21 1.77
C LYS A 135 10.34 4.81 1.62
N PRO A 136 10.48 6.14 1.42
CA PRO A 136 11.80 6.76 1.46
C PRO A 136 12.38 6.75 2.89
N PRO A 137 13.71 6.86 3.04
CA PRO A 137 14.35 7.07 4.34
C PRO A 137 13.76 8.28 5.07
N GLY A 138 13.49 8.14 6.38
CA GLY A 138 12.86 9.20 7.18
C GLY A 138 11.35 9.37 6.95
N GLY A 139 10.73 8.53 6.11
CA GLY A 139 9.30 8.60 5.83
C GLY A 139 8.41 8.28 7.03
N ARG A 140 7.19 8.84 7.02
CA ARG A 140 6.18 8.65 8.08
C ARG A 140 5.68 7.20 8.23
N GLU A 141 5.49 6.79 9.49
CA GLU A 141 4.84 5.54 9.90
C GLU A 141 3.36 5.46 9.47
N LYS A 142 2.87 4.24 9.21
CA LYS A 142 1.43 3.99 9.05
C LYS A 142 0.82 3.66 10.43
N PRO A 143 -0.16 4.44 10.93
CA PRO A 143 -0.79 4.16 12.21
C PRO A 143 -1.42 2.76 12.26
N TRP A 144 -1.57 2.22 13.47
CA TRP A 144 -2.28 0.96 13.71
C TRP A 144 -3.71 1.02 13.17
N HIS A 145 -4.08 0.04 12.34
CA HIS A 145 -5.43 -0.07 11.76
C HIS A 145 -5.79 -1.52 11.44
N GLN A 146 -7.05 -1.72 11.03
CA GLN A 146 -7.52 -2.92 10.34
C GLN A 146 -8.09 -2.49 9.00
N ASP A 147 -7.70 -3.17 7.91
CA ASP A 147 -8.04 -2.73 6.54
C ASP A 147 -9.55 -2.59 6.31
N HIS A 148 -10.36 -3.51 6.87
CA HIS A 148 -11.81 -3.49 6.73
C HIS A 148 -12.44 -2.17 7.20
N ALA A 149 -11.83 -1.46 8.16
CA ALA A 149 -12.30 -0.16 8.63
C ALA A 149 -12.27 0.95 7.54
N TYR A 150 -11.55 0.73 6.44
CA TYR A 150 -11.48 1.66 5.31
C TYR A 150 -12.44 1.31 4.18
N PHE A 151 -13.07 0.14 4.20
CA PHE A 151 -13.90 -0.33 3.09
C PHE A 151 -15.37 -0.13 3.39
N ASN A 152 -16.12 0.39 2.41
CA ASN A 152 -17.57 0.42 2.47
C ASN A 152 -18.16 -0.94 2.05
N LEU A 153 -17.78 -1.99 2.77
CA LEU A 153 -18.23 -3.37 2.54
C LEU A 153 -18.99 -3.87 3.76
N PRO A 154 -19.99 -4.75 3.57
CA PRO A 154 -20.61 -5.46 4.68
C PRO A 154 -19.55 -6.12 5.59
N LEU A 155 -19.77 -6.07 6.91
CA LEU A 155 -18.84 -6.60 7.93
C LEU A 155 -18.60 -8.12 7.83
N ASP A 156 -19.43 -8.83 7.08
CA ASP A 156 -19.31 -10.25 6.78
C ASP A 156 -18.62 -10.54 5.44
N THR A 157 -18.31 -9.50 4.65
CA THR A 157 -17.51 -9.64 3.43
C THR A 157 -16.12 -10.15 3.78
N ARG A 158 -15.71 -11.27 3.16
CA ARG A 158 -14.37 -11.83 3.33
C ARG A 158 -13.37 -10.96 2.58
N VAL A 159 -12.41 -10.39 3.29
CA VAL A 159 -11.31 -9.64 2.70
C VAL A 159 -9.99 -10.24 3.16
N VAL A 160 -9.09 -10.45 2.19
CA VAL A 160 -7.71 -10.90 2.44
C VAL A 160 -6.79 -9.86 1.82
N ALA A 161 -5.92 -9.29 2.64
CA ALA A 161 -4.90 -8.37 2.16
C ALA A 161 -3.64 -9.16 1.83
N VAL A 162 -3.09 -8.97 0.64
CA VAL A 162 -1.74 -9.46 0.32
C VAL A 162 -0.81 -8.27 0.33
N TRP A 163 0.25 -8.38 1.12
CA TRP A 163 1.36 -7.44 1.09
C TRP A 163 2.58 -8.15 0.54
N ALA A 164 3.14 -7.66 -0.57
CA ALA A 164 4.34 -8.20 -1.18
C ALA A 164 5.49 -7.20 -1.04
N ALA A 165 6.61 -7.64 -0.46
CA ALA A 165 7.84 -6.84 -0.46
C ALA A 165 8.44 -6.83 -1.87
N LEU A 166 8.67 -5.63 -2.40
CA LEU A 166 9.39 -5.42 -3.66
C LEU A 166 10.86 -5.01 -3.44
N SER A 167 11.26 -4.91 -2.19
CA SER A 167 12.64 -4.67 -1.74
C SER A 167 12.84 -5.32 -0.37
N ASP A 168 14.08 -5.42 0.07
CA ASP A 168 14.40 -5.91 1.41
C ASP A 168 13.68 -5.10 2.48
N VAL A 169 13.01 -5.79 3.41
CA VAL A 169 12.32 -5.15 4.52
C VAL A 169 12.89 -5.55 5.86
N THR A 170 13.21 -4.53 6.65
CA THR A 170 13.84 -4.60 7.95
C THR A 170 13.07 -3.72 8.92
N VAL A 171 13.31 -3.89 10.23
CA VAL A 171 12.74 -2.99 11.24
C VAL A 171 13.17 -1.54 10.98
N ALA A 172 14.41 -1.33 10.55
CA ALA A 172 14.97 0.00 10.31
C ALA A 172 14.35 0.73 9.10
N ASN A 173 13.89 0.01 8.07
CA ASN A 173 13.24 0.62 6.90
C ASN A 173 11.70 0.49 6.91
N GLY A 174 11.13 0.11 8.06
CA GLY A 174 9.70 0.11 8.30
C GLY A 174 9.00 -1.15 7.80
N CYS A 175 9.46 -2.33 8.22
CA CYS A 175 8.71 -3.58 8.04
C CYS A 175 7.30 -3.50 8.67
N MET A 176 6.44 -4.44 8.31
CA MET A 176 5.11 -4.53 8.91
C MET A 176 5.20 -5.02 10.36
N HIS A 177 4.38 -4.42 11.23
CA HIS A 177 4.11 -4.95 12.56
C HIS A 177 2.66 -5.45 12.57
N VAL A 178 2.46 -6.70 12.97
CA VAL A 178 1.14 -7.31 13.09
C VAL A 178 0.90 -7.69 14.54
N ARG A 179 -0.28 -7.38 15.05
CA ARG A 179 -0.71 -7.83 16.37
C ARG A 179 -1.75 -8.92 16.21
N SER A 180 -1.44 -10.11 16.70
CA SER A 180 -2.38 -11.23 16.64
C SER A 180 -3.69 -10.88 17.36
N PRO A 181 -4.83 -11.29 16.78
CA PRO A 181 -6.13 -10.95 17.33
C PRO A 181 -6.36 -11.71 18.65
N ARG A 182 -7.08 -11.10 19.60
CA ARG A 182 -7.42 -11.75 20.89
C ARG A 182 -8.41 -12.93 20.73
N ARG A 183 -8.99 -13.09 19.54
CA ARG A 183 -9.89 -14.20 19.13
C ARG A 183 -9.56 -14.52 17.67
N ALA A 184 -9.78 -15.78 17.27
CA ALA A 184 -9.56 -16.21 15.89
C ALA A 184 -10.12 -15.18 14.87
N PRO A 185 -9.33 -14.81 13.85
CA PRO A 185 -9.64 -13.73 12.93
C PRO A 185 -10.92 -14.09 12.18
N ARG A 186 -11.98 -13.31 12.40
CA ARG A 186 -13.26 -13.62 11.79
C ARG A 186 -13.40 -13.10 10.37
N ARG A 187 -12.68 -12.04 9.92
CA ARG A 187 -13.08 -11.30 8.69
C ARG A 187 -12.08 -10.41 7.93
N ALA A 188 -10.89 -10.07 8.42
CA ALA A 188 -9.90 -9.33 7.62
C ALA A 188 -8.50 -9.65 8.10
N THR A 189 -7.68 -10.16 7.20
CA THR A 189 -6.54 -10.96 7.60
C THR A 189 -5.44 -10.82 6.53
N ALA A 190 -4.19 -10.69 6.98
CA ALA A 190 -3.08 -10.27 6.11
C ALA A 190 -2.20 -11.47 5.72
N ALA A 191 -2.02 -11.71 4.43
CA ALA A 191 -0.93 -12.55 3.92
C ALA A 191 0.27 -11.64 3.64
N LEU A 192 1.35 -11.84 4.40
CA LEU A 192 2.61 -11.13 4.24
C LEU A 192 3.55 -11.97 3.39
N HIS A 193 3.88 -11.51 2.20
CA HIS A 193 4.91 -12.08 1.37
C HIS A 193 6.20 -11.24 1.47
N VAL A 194 7.31 -11.91 1.82
CA VAL A 194 8.67 -11.35 1.77
C VAL A 194 9.48 -12.17 0.76
N PRO A 195 10.19 -11.56 -0.20
CA PRO A 195 11.08 -12.30 -1.09
C PRO A 195 12.13 -13.09 -0.30
#